data_AF-A0A3C1RBS2-F1
#
_entry.id   AF-A0A3C1RBS2-F1
#
_cell.length_a   1.000
_cell.length_b   1.000
_cell.length_c   1.000
_cell.angle_alpha   90.00
_cell.angle_beta   90.00
_cell.angle_gamma   90.00
#
_symmetry.space_group_name_H-M   'P 1'
#
loop_
_entity.id
_entity.type
_entity.pdbx_description
1 polymer ?
#
loop_
_entity_poly.entity_id
_entity_poly.type
_entity_poly.pdbx_seq_one_letter_code
_entity_poly.pdbx_strand_id
1 'polypeptide(L)'
;RIKADDIREWVLNKTSNFAKFLDSEKIKTLPIYDRPFYWQLVNLFEKLNEIFNLFYEGYKKHNQKWLTATSTSLQAKRWLSGAPIGQIIKQNIEYLSGLNNSYKINPENLEDVNRVINDTIRYNSNITTYLLPKYIKLLVDILDEILTDEQKEEYKLTMSLPTMLELGTQEPLIIQLISSGITRSVAIQIFDIYIKNTTKDFREKNDILKWVSNQTHIAGLKPIYNRYLKRIKVLK
;
A
#
# COMPACT_ATOMS: atom_id res chain seq x y z
N ARG A 1 18.22 17.61 -9.59
CA ARG A 1 18.50 16.24 -9.08
C ARG A 1 17.78 15.21 -9.93
N ILE A 2 16.45 15.10 -9.88
CA ILE A 2 15.69 14.11 -10.67
C ILE A 2 16.05 14.10 -12.17
N LYS A 3 16.08 15.26 -12.86
CA LYS A 3 16.49 15.36 -14.28
C LYS A 3 17.96 15.03 -14.58
N ALA A 4 18.83 15.02 -13.57
CA ALA A 4 20.26 14.81 -13.73
C ALA A 4 20.67 13.36 -13.40
N ASP A 5 19.80 12.61 -12.71
CA ASP A 5 20.00 11.21 -12.39
C ASP A 5 19.36 10.31 -13.46
N ASP A 6 19.69 9.01 -13.44
CA ASP A 6 18.94 8.01 -14.21
C ASP A 6 17.48 7.96 -13.71
N ILE A 7 16.51 8.10 -14.60
CA ILE A 7 15.08 8.09 -14.26
C ILE A 7 14.66 6.79 -13.56
N ARG A 8 15.30 5.67 -13.87
CA ARG A 8 15.02 4.34 -13.31
C ARG A 8 15.28 4.27 -11.81
N GLU A 9 16.03 5.22 -11.28
CA GLU A 9 16.31 5.39 -9.87
C GLU A 9 15.19 6.13 -9.10
N TRP A 10 14.27 6.76 -9.82
CA TRP A 10 13.15 7.56 -9.31
C TRP A 10 11.78 6.91 -9.55
N VAL A 11 11.76 5.70 -10.13
CA VAL A 11 10.55 4.94 -10.46
C VAL A 11 10.65 3.50 -9.99
N LEU A 12 9.49 2.87 -9.81
CA LEU A 12 9.35 1.45 -9.54
C LEU A 12 9.34 0.65 -10.86
N ASN A 13 10.29 -0.27 -10.99
CA ASN A 13 10.51 -1.09 -12.18
C ASN A 13 10.07 -2.53 -11.93
N LYS A 14 9.14 -3.04 -12.74
CA LYS A 14 8.65 -4.43 -12.66
C LYS A 14 9.60 -5.40 -13.37
N THR A 15 10.73 -5.71 -12.74
CA THR A 15 11.68 -6.70 -13.27
C THR A 15 11.35 -8.12 -12.77
N SER A 16 12.11 -9.12 -13.26
CA SER A 16 11.98 -10.51 -12.82
C SER A 16 12.23 -10.72 -11.32
N ASN A 17 12.91 -9.77 -10.65
CA ASN A 17 13.21 -9.82 -9.22
C ASN A 17 12.17 -9.12 -8.36
N PHE A 18 11.23 -8.38 -8.96
CA PHE A 18 10.31 -7.48 -8.26
C PHE A 18 9.53 -8.14 -7.12
N ALA A 19 9.06 -9.38 -7.34
CA ALA A 19 8.30 -10.16 -6.36
C ALA A 19 9.16 -11.13 -5.52
N LYS A 20 10.47 -11.24 -5.79
CA LYS A 20 11.34 -12.23 -5.16
C LYS A 20 11.84 -11.76 -3.80
N PHE A 21 12.08 -12.72 -2.91
CA PHE A 21 12.94 -12.52 -1.76
C PHE A 21 14.39 -12.81 -2.18
N LEU A 22 15.29 -11.87 -1.95
CA LEU A 22 16.72 -12.01 -2.21
C LEU A 22 17.50 -11.74 -0.92
N ASP A 23 18.60 -12.44 -0.74
CA ASP A 23 19.53 -12.20 0.36
C ASP A 23 20.23 -10.83 0.26
N SER A 24 20.74 -10.36 1.40
CA SER A 24 21.35 -9.03 1.53
C SER A 24 22.60 -8.85 0.65
N GLU A 25 23.38 -9.91 0.44
CA GLU A 25 24.60 -9.86 -0.37
C GLU A 25 24.26 -9.62 -1.84
N LYS A 26 23.27 -10.35 -2.36
CA LYS A 26 22.76 -10.21 -3.71
C LYS A 26 22.06 -8.88 -3.94
N ILE A 27 21.35 -8.35 -2.94
CA ILE A 27 20.72 -7.02 -3.07
C ILE A 27 21.76 -5.92 -3.29
N LYS A 28 22.91 -6.01 -2.62
CA LYS A 28 23.98 -5.01 -2.73
C LYS A 28 24.64 -4.97 -4.11
N THR A 29 24.68 -6.10 -4.82
CA THR A 29 25.28 -6.19 -6.15
C THR A 29 24.32 -5.77 -7.27
N LEU A 30 23.01 -5.71 -7.00
CA LEU A 30 22.01 -5.32 -7.99
C LEU A 30 21.84 -3.80 -8.09
N PRO A 31 21.67 -3.25 -9.30
CA PRO A 31 21.24 -1.87 -9.47
C PRO A 31 19.83 -1.68 -8.90
N ILE A 32 19.49 -0.46 -8.43
CA ILE A 32 18.23 -0.21 -7.72
C ILE A 32 17.02 -0.70 -8.50
N TYR A 33 16.95 -0.36 -9.79
CA TYR A 33 15.83 -0.71 -10.66
C TYR A 33 15.63 -2.22 -10.88
N ASP A 34 16.62 -3.06 -10.55
CA ASP A 34 16.49 -4.53 -10.64
C ASP A 34 16.34 -5.20 -9.26
N ARG A 35 16.21 -4.41 -8.19
CA ARG A 35 15.97 -4.96 -6.85
C ARG A 35 14.50 -5.35 -6.65
N PRO A 36 14.17 -6.18 -5.65
CA PRO A 36 12.80 -6.43 -5.25
C PRO A 36 12.05 -5.14 -4.87
N PHE A 37 10.72 -5.18 -5.02
CA PHE A 37 9.83 -4.04 -4.76
C PHE A 37 10.10 -3.30 -3.46
N TYR A 38 10.33 -4.04 -2.37
CA TYR A 38 10.62 -3.45 -1.05
C TYR A 38 11.85 -2.52 -1.10
N TRP A 39 12.94 -2.95 -1.74
CA TRP A 39 14.18 -2.19 -1.78
C TRP A 39 14.11 -1.02 -2.75
N GLN A 40 13.32 -1.13 -3.82
CA GLN A 40 13.01 0.01 -4.67
C GLN A 40 12.20 1.07 -3.91
N LEU A 41 11.23 0.66 -3.09
CA LEU A 41 10.50 1.58 -2.21
C LEU A 41 11.41 2.24 -1.17
N VAL A 42 12.35 1.49 -0.58
CA VAL A 42 13.31 2.05 0.40
C VAL A 42 14.12 3.17 -0.24
N ASN A 43 14.72 2.91 -1.41
CA ASN A 43 15.47 3.91 -2.17
C ASN A 43 14.61 5.14 -2.50
N LEU A 44 13.38 4.93 -2.97
CA LEU A 44 12.46 6.00 -3.31
C LEU A 44 12.18 6.91 -2.11
N PHE A 45 11.88 6.33 -0.95
CA PHE A 45 11.56 7.10 0.26
C PHE A 45 12.80 7.76 0.86
N GLU A 46 13.98 7.14 0.75
CA GLU A 46 15.27 7.76 1.09
C GLU A 46 15.50 9.03 0.27
N LYS A 47 15.42 8.94 -1.06
CA LYS A 47 15.65 10.08 -1.95
C LYS A 47 14.64 11.21 -1.76
N LEU A 48 13.35 10.86 -1.57
CA LEU A 48 12.33 11.85 -1.24
C LEU A 48 12.64 12.51 0.11
N ASN A 49 13.10 11.75 1.10
CA ASN A 49 13.44 12.29 2.41
C ASN A 49 14.66 13.21 2.35
N GLU A 50 15.68 12.89 1.55
CA GLU A 50 16.85 13.76 1.37
C GLU A 50 16.50 15.14 0.80
N ILE A 51 15.50 15.22 -0.06
CA ILE A 51 15.06 16.48 -0.67
C ILE A 51 14.09 17.23 0.23
N PHE A 52 13.10 16.53 0.80
CA PHE A 52 11.96 17.16 1.45
C PHE A 52 11.93 17.03 2.97
N ASN A 53 12.88 16.30 3.56
CA ASN A 53 12.90 15.98 5.00
C ASN A 53 11.57 15.37 5.50
N LEU A 54 10.97 14.47 4.70
CA LEU A 54 9.64 13.94 4.97
C LEU A 54 9.53 13.22 6.33
N PHE A 55 10.57 12.50 6.75
CA PHE A 55 10.56 11.82 8.06
C PHE A 55 10.62 12.81 9.22
N TYR A 56 11.31 13.94 9.03
CA TYR A 56 11.31 15.02 10.02
C TYR A 56 9.93 15.67 10.13
N GLU A 57 9.24 15.92 9.01
CA GLU A 57 7.84 16.38 9.04
C GLU A 57 6.94 15.38 9.76
N GLY A 58 7.06 14.09 9.44
CA GLY A 58 6.25 13.05 10.08
C GLY A 58 6.50 12.96 11.58
N TYR A 59 7.74 13.14 12.03
CA TYR A 59 8.07 13.21 13.44
C TYR A 59 7.46 14.44 14.11
N LYS A 60 7.70 15.64 13.54
CA LYS A 60 7.26 16.91 14.13
C LYS A 60 5.75 17.12 14.13
N LYS A 61 5.07 16.78 13.04
CA LYS A 61 3.63 17.04 12.87
C LYS A 61 2.75 15.90 13.34
N HIS A 62 3.21 14.66 13.25
CA HIS A 62 2.38 13.49 13.55
C HIS A 62 2.85 12.69 14.77
N ASN A 63 3.89 13.18 15.48
CA ASN A 63 4.47 12.55 16.66
C ASN A 63 4.83 11.07 16.42
N GLN A 64 5.34 10.78 15.22
CA GLN A 64 5.75 9.43 14.81
C GLN A 64 7.26 9.27 14.99
N LYS A 65 7.65 8.46 15.98
CA LYS A 65 9.06 8.32 16.40
C LYS A 65 9.88 7.39 15.50
N TRP A 66 9.23 6.64 14.60
CA TRP A 66 9.79 5.46 13.93
C TRP A 66 9.80 5.60 12.42
N LEU A 67 10.32 6.72 11.94
CA LEU A 67 10.31 7.07 10.52
C LEU A 67 11.71 6.91 9.93
N THR A 68 11.95 5.71 9.38
CA THR A 68 13.08 5.44 8.48
C THR A 68 12.51 4.98 7.15
N ALA A 69 13.30 5.02 6.08
CA ALA A 69 12.85 4.46 4.81
C ALA A 69 12.52 2.98 4.92
N THR A 70 13.35 2.21 5.64
CA THR A 70 13.10 0.77 5.89
C THR A 70 11.78 0.50 6.61
N SER A 71 11.49 1.17 7.73
CA SER A 71 10.25 0.96 8.48
C SER A 71 9.04 1.41 7.67
N THR A 72 9.17 2.53 6.97
CA THR A 72 8.09 3.14 6.18
C THR A 72 7.76 2.32 4.95
N SER A 73 8.76 1.83 4.22
CA SER A 73 8.57 0.94 3.08
C SER A 73 7.98 -0.41 3.49
N LEU A 74 8.32 -0.93 4.68
CA LEU A 74 7.72 -2.17 5.19
C LEU A 74 6.22 -1.98 5.47
N GLN A 75 5.85 -0.90 6.17
CA GLN A 75 4.44 -0.60 6.45
C GLN A 75 3.66 -0.31 5.16
N ALA A 76 4.22 0.49 4.26
CA ALA A 76 3.65 0.76 2.95
C ALA A 76 3.46 -0.53 2.13
N LYS A 77 4.44 -1.44 2.10
CA LYS A 77 4.32 -2.72 1.39
C LYS A 77 3.17 -3.58 1.93
N ARG A 78 3.03 -3.69 3.26
CA ARG A 78 1.92 -4.44 3.90
C ARG A 78 0.57 -3.81 3.57
N TRP A 79 0.51 -2.49 3.58
CA TRP A 79 -0.70 -1.76 3.23
C TRP A 79 -1.09 -1.95 1.76
N LEU A 80 -0.13 -1.79 0.85
CA LEU A 80 -0.28 -1.95 -0.60
C LEU A 80 -0.64 -3.38 -1.03
N SER A 81 -0.33 -4.39 -0.22
CA SER A 81 -0.76 -5.78 -0.47
C SER A 81 -2.22 -6.03 -0.15
N GLY A 82 -3.00 -5.00 0.21
CA GLY A 82 -4.41 -5.16 0.59
C GLY A 82 -4.61 -5.74 2.00
N ALA A 83 -3.57 -5.82 2.84
CA ALA A 83 -3.70 -6.43 4.16
C ALA A 83 -4.72 -5.64 5.02
N PRO A 84 -5.62 -6.31 5.77
CA PRO A 84 -6.46 -5.65 6.77
C PRO A 84 -5.61 -4.99 7.85
N ILE A 85 -6.04 -3.83 8.36
CA ILE A 85 -5.29 -3.12 9.41
C ILE A 85 -5.05 -3.99 10.65
N GLY A 86 -6.00 -4.85 11.00
CA GLY A 86 -5.85 -5.82 12.10
C GLY A 86 -4.72 -6.83 11.87
N GLN A 87 -4.48 -7.24 10.62
CA GLN A 87 -3.34 -8.10 10.29
C GLN A 87 -2.02 -7.34 10.45
N ILE A 88 -1.96 -6.08 10.01
CA ILE A 88 -0.76 -5.24 10.14
C ILE A 88 -0.44 -5.02 11.63
N ILE A 89 -1.46 -4.73 12.45
CA ILE A 89 -1.36 -4.64 13.91
C ILE A 89 -0.78 -5.93 14.49
N LYS A 90 -1.35 -7.09 14.13
CA LYS A 90 -0.87 -8.39 14.62
C LYS A 90 0.61 -8.61 14.29
N GLN A 91 1.00 -8.34 13.05
CA GLN A 91 2.40 -8.46 12.61
C GLN A 91 3.34 -7.48 13.32
N ASN A 92 2.87 -6.30 13.69
CA ASN A 92 3.65 -5.34 14.47
C ASN A 92 3.82 -5.81 15.93
N ILE A 93 2.77 -6.35 16.55
CA ILE A 93 2.84 -6.95 17.90
C ILE A 93 3.82 -8.13 17.91
N GLU A 94 3.69 -9.06 16.96
CA GLU A 94 4.58 -10.22 16.81
C GLU A 94 6.04 -9.76 16.66
N TYR A 95 6.31 -8.82 15.77
CA TYR A 95 7.65 -8.26 15.58
C TYR A 95 8.22 -7.64 16.85
N LEU A 96 7.48 -6.74 17.51
CA LEU A 96 7.93 -6.04 18.71
C LEU A 96 8.12 -6.98 19.90
N SER A 97 7.27 -8.00 20.04
CA SER A 97 7.41 -9.01 21.10
C SER A 97 8.67 -9.87 20.94
N GLY A 98 9.13 -10.07 19.70
CA GLY A 98 10.35 -10.82 19.38
C GLY A 98 11.65 -10.03 19.50
N LEU A 99 11.59 -8.72 19.76
CA LEU A 99 12.79 -7.90 19.91
C LEU A 99 13.50 -8.18 21.24
N ASN A 100 14.82 -7.98 21.25
CA ASN A 100 15.67 -8.05 22.45
C ASN A 100 16.31 -6.68 22.74
N ASN A 101 15.53 -5.61 22.63
CA ASN A 101 15.97 -4.24 22.89
C ASN A 101 14.91 -3.45 23.69
N SER A 102 15.16 -2.16 23.91
CA SER A 102 14.29 -1.26 24.68
C SER A 102 12.88 -1.08 24.11
N TYR A 103 12.62 -1.58 22.91
CA TYR A 103 11.34 -1.47 22.23
C TYR A 103 10.52 -2.76 22.29
N LYS A 104 11.05 -3.79 22.95
CA LYS A 104 10.33 -5.02 23.23
C LYS A 104 9.05 -4.70 24.00
N ILE A 105 7.95 -5.30 23.56
CA ILE A 105 6.66 -5.24 24.27
C ILE A 105 6.35 -6.59 24.90
N ASN A 106 5.53 -6.59 25.95
CA ASN A 106 4.92 -7.81 26.45
C ASN A 106 3.56 -8.04 25.76
N PRO A 107 3.38 -9.12 24.96
CA PRO A 107 2.11 -9.39 24.27
C PRO A 107 0.96 -9.74 25.23
N GLU A 108 1.26 -10.13 26.47
CA GLU A 108 0.27 -10.38 27.52
C GLU A 108 -0.11 -9.11 28.30
N ASN A 109 0.60 -8.00 28.08
CA ASN A 109 0.29 -6.72 28.71
C ASN A 109 -0.66 -5.91 27.80
N LEU A 110 -1.87 -5.64 28.31
CA LEU A 110 -2.92 -4.92 27.57
C LEU A 110 -2.53 -3.49 27.20
N GLU A 111 -1.78 -2.77 28.04
CA GLU A 111 -1.36 -1.39 27.77
C GLU A 111 -0.35 -1.35 26.62
N ASP A 112 0.61 -2.25 26.62
CA ASP A 112 1.59 -2.41 25.55
C ASP A 112 0.91 -2.74 24.21
N VAL A 113 -0.02 -3.70 24.22
CA VAL A 113 -0.80 -4.09 23.04
C VAL A 113 -1.64 -2.91 22.52
N ASN A 114 -2.36 -2.22 23.41
CA ASN A 114 -3.17 -1.06 23.05
C ASN A 114 -2.33 0.08 22.49
N ARG A 115 -1.12 0.30 23.03
CA ARG A 115 -0.17 1.27 22.47
C ARG A 115 0.19 0.93 21.03
N VAL A 116 0.54 -0.32 20.74
CA VAL A 116 0.89 -0.75 19.38
C VAL A 116 -0.30 -0.66 18.41
N ILE A 117 -1.52 -0.99 18.86
CA ILE A 117 -2.74 -0.81 18.09
C ILE A 117 -2.90 0.67 17.68
N ASN A 118 -2.89 1.56 18.68
CA ASN A 118 -3.07 3.00 18.46
C ASN A 118 -1.96 3.60 17.59
N ASP A 119 -0.72 3.20 17.82
CA ASP A 119 0.42 3.65 17.04
C ASP A 119 0.33 3.18 15.60
N THR A 120 -0.06 1.92 15.35
CA THR A 120 -0.23 1.38 14.00
C THR A 120 -1.35 2.09 13.24
N ILE A 121 -2.50 2.32 13.89
CA ILE A 121 -3.62 3.05 13.27
C ILE A 121 -3.22 4.49 12.93
N ARG A 122 -2.57 5.19 13.88
CA ARG A 122 -2.11 6.56 13.69
C ARG A 122 -1.03 6.65 12.62
N TYR A 123 -0.11 5.68 12.59
CA TYR A 123 0.93 5.59 11.57
C TYR A 123 0.32 5.41 10.18
N ASN A 124 -0.59 4.44 10.02
CA ASN A 124 -1.22 4.20 8.73
C ASN A 124 -1.98 5.44 8.24
N SER A 125 -2.79 6.06 9.12
CA SER A 125 -3.65 7.20 8.75
C SER A 125 -2.87 8.48 8.42
N ASN A 126 -1.78 8.76 9.15
CA ASN A 126 -1.04 10.01 9.00
C ASN A 126 0.16 9.88 8.06
N ILE A 127 0.83 8.73 8.05
CA ILE A 127 2.06 8.52 7.29
C ILE A 127 1.74 7.81 5.99
N THR A 128 1.22 6.58 6.08
CA THR A 128 1.03 5.73 4.89
C THR A 128 0.00 6.29 3.92
N THR A 129 -1.15 6.77 4.42
CA THR A 129 -2.27 7.23 3.59
C THR A 129 -2.31 8.74 3.37
N TYR A 130 -1.40 9.52 3.98
CA TYR A 130 -1.41 10.98 3.86
C TYR A 130 -0.02 11.54 3.50
N LEU A 131 0.96 11.40 4.40
CA LEU A 131 2.28 12.00 4.18
C LEU A 131 3.01 11.41 2.97
N LEU A 132 2.98 10.08 2.81
CA LEU A 132 3.62 9.42 1.67
C LEU A 132 2.94 9.78 0.34
N PRO A 133 1.60 9.65 0.18
CA PRO A 133 0.92 10.10 -1.02
C PRO A 133 1.23 11.53 -1.39
N LYS A 134 1.26 12.47 -0.44
CA LYS A 134 1.62 13.87 -0.68
C LYS A 134 2.97 14.01 -1.39
N TYR A 135 4.02 13.37 -0.89
CA TYR A 135 5.36 13.50 -1.46
C TYR A 135 5.58 12.68 -2.73
N ILE A 136 4.93 11.52 -2.83
CA ILE A 136 5.00 10.71 -4.05
C ILE A 136 4.18 11.38 -5.16
N LYS A 137 3.06 12.03 -4.83
CA LYS A 137 2.28 12.81 -5.81
C LYS A 137 3.12 13.95 -6.38
N LEU A 138 3.85 14.68 -5.54
CA LEU A 138 4.80 15.70 -6.01
C LEU A 138 5.84 15.12 -6.98
N LEU A 139 6.38 13.93 -6.66
CA LEU A 139 7.28 13.24 -7.59
C LEU A 139 6.57 12.87 -8.89
N VAL A 140 5.37 12.30 -8.82
CA VAL A 140 4.57 11.92 -9.99
C VAL A 140 4.27 13.14 -10.87
N ASP A 141 3.95 14.29 -10.29
CA ASP A 141 3.72 15.53 -11.03
C ASP A 141 4.99 15.99 -11.77
N ILE A 142 6.16 15.85 -11.13
CA ILE A 142 7.45 16.13 -11.79
C ILE A 142 7.73 15.11 -12.90
N LEU A 143 7.44 13.82 -12.66
CA LEU A 143 7.62 12.74 -13.63
C LEU A 143 6.71 12.95 -14.85
N ASP A 144 5.48 13.39 -14.63
CA ASP A 144 4.48 13.59 -15.69
C ASP A 144 4.91 14.66 -16.72
N GLU A 145 5.66 15.67 -16.27
CA GLU A 145 6.21 16.73 -17.11
C GLU A 145 7.48 16.33 -17.87
N ILE A 146 8.16 15.25 -17.46
CA ILE A 146 9.45 14.84 -18.06
C ILE A 146 9.38 13.55 -18.86
N LEU A 147 8.42 12.67 -18.55
CA LEU A 147 8.25 11.38 -19.21
C LEU A 147 7.41 11.52 -20.47
N THR A 148 7.77 10.79 -21.52
CA THR A 148 6.90 10.56 -22.69
C THR A 148 5.72 9.67 -22.32
N ASP A 149 4.64 9.67 -23.12
CA ASP A 149 3.46 8.82 -22.88
C ASP A 149 3.81 7.32 -22.81
N GLU A 150 4.75 6.85 -23.63
CA GLU A 150 5.24 5.46 -23.60
C GLU A 150 5.90 5.12 -22.26
N GLN A 151 6.73 6.02 -21.74
CA GLN A 151 7.38 5.87 -20.43
C GLN A 151 6.39 5.97 -19.27
N LYS A 152 5.33 6.80 -19.39
CA LYS A 152 4.27 6.87 -18.39
C LYS A 152 3.53 5.54 -18.27
N GLU A 153 3.28 4.88 -19.39
CA GLU A 153 2.68 3.53 -19.40
C GLU A 153 3.66 2.48 -18.85
N GLU A 154 4.95 2.54 -19.21
CA GLU A 154 5.99 1.66 -18.65
C GLU A 154 6.06 1.80 -17.12
N TYR A 155 6.05 3.03 -16.61
CA TYR A 155 6.17 3.35 -15.19
C TYR A 155 4.82 3.59 -14.50
N LYS A 156 3.72 3.07 -15.05
CA LYS A 156 2.36 3.27 -14.51
C LYS A 156 2.20 2.90 -13.05
N LEU A 157 3.00 1.95 -12.56
CA LEU A 157 3.01 1.58 -11.14
C LEU A 157 3.44 2.76 -10.26
N THR A 158 4.49 3.48 -10.65
CA THR A 158 4.95 4.70 -9.96
C THR A 158 3.91 5.80 -10.08
N MET A 159 3.39 6.02 -11.29
CA MET A 159 2.38 7.05 -11.54
C MET A 159 1.11 6.84 -10.70
N SER A 160 0.74 5.58 -10.45
CA SER A 160 -0.44 5.21 -9.65
C SER A 160 -0.15 5.08 -8.15
N LEU A 161 1.12 5.12 -7.73
CA LEU A 161 1.52 4.84 -6.35
C LEU A 161 0.87 5.75 -5.30
N PRO A 162 0.68 7.08 -5.53
CA PRO A 162 -0.04 7.93 -4.58
C PRO A 162 -1.42 7.38 -4.27
N THR A 163 -2.23 7.12 -5.31
CA THR A 163 -3.58 6.56 -5.19
C THR A 163 -3.57 5.18 -4.53
N MET A 164 -2.63 4.31 -4.91
CA MET A 164 -2.51 2.97 -4.32
C MET A 164 -2.21 3.04 -2.81
N LEU A 165 -1.41 4.01 -2.37
CA LEU A 165 -1.11 4.23 -0.96
C LEU A 165 -2.29 4.82 -0.19
N GLU A 166 -3.03 5.75 -0.78
CA GLU A 166 -4.26 6.28 -0.16
C GLU A 166 -5.31 5.18 0.03
N LEU A 167 -5.53 4.36 -1.01
CA LEU A 167 -6.56 3.32 -1.02
C LEU A 167 -6.09 2.01 -0.37
N GLY A 168 -4.78 1.84 -0.21
CA GLY A 168 -4.19 0.67 0.44
C GLY A 168 -4.31 -0.61 -0.33
N THR A 169 -4.07 -0.56 -1.63
CA THR A 169 -4.03 -1.74 -2.50
C THR A 169 -3.41 -1.39 -3.84
N GLN A 170 -2.71 -2.34 -4.44
CA GLN A 170 -2.25 -2.27 -5.84
C GLN A 170 -3.23 -2.89 -6.83
N GLU A 171 -4.27 -3.59 -6.33
CA GLU A 171 -5.23 -4.32 -7.16
C GLU A 171 -6.25 -3.38 -7.81
N PRO A 172 -6.24 -3.23 -9.15
CA PRO A 172 -7.11 -2.29 -9.85
C PRO A 172 -8.61 -2.52 -9.59
N LEU A 173 -9.04 -3.78 -9.46
CA LEU A 173 -10.44 -4.09 -9.19
C LEU A 173 -10.88 -3.64 -7.80
N ILE A 174 -9.99 -3.72 -6.80
CA ILE A 174 -10.27 -3.19 -5.45
C ILE A 174 -10.29 -1.66 -5.49
N ILE A 175 -9.37 -1.02 -6.21
CA ILE A 175 -9.37 0.44 -6.40
C ILE A 175 -10.69 0.91 -7.01
N GLN A 176 -11.19 0.20 -8.02
CA GLN A 176 -12.44 0.50 -8.69
C GLN A 176 -13.64 0.39 -7.74
N LEU A 177 -13.69 -0.67 -6.92
CA LEU A 177 -14.70 -0.82 -5.87
C LEU A 177 -14.64 0.32 -4.84
N ILE A 178 -13.45 0.72 -4.41
CA ILE A 178 -13.33 1.80 -3.42
C ILE A 178 -13.75 3.14 -4.02
N SER A 179 -13.35 3.40 -5.27
CA SER A 179 -13.68 4.62 -6.00
C SER A 179 -15.17 4.77 -6.25
N SER A 180 -15.95 3.68 -6.24
CA SER A 180 -17.42 3.71 -6.32
C SER A 180 -18.11 3.97 -4.96
N GLY A 181 -17.33 4.22 -3.90
CA GLY A 181 -17.85 4.54 -2.57
C GLY A 181 -17.95 3.34 -1.62
N ILE A 182 -17.45 2.16 -2.02
CA ILE A 182 -17.39 0.97 -1.15
C ILE A 182 -16.20 1.12 -0.20
N THR A 183 -16.39 0.91 1.10
CA THR A 183 -15.26 0.97 2.04
C THR A 183 -14.19 -0.10 1.71
N ARG A 184 -12.91 0.22 1.92
CA ARG A 184 -11.77 -0.68 1.64
C ARG A 184 -11.97 -2.08 2.21
N SER A 185 -12.42 -2.20 3.46
CA SER A 185 -12.62 -3.49 4.12
C SER A 185 -13.69 -4.36 3.44
N VAL A 186 -14.73 -3.73 2.89
CA VAL A 186 -15.78 -4.43 2.14
C VAL A 186 -15.31 -4.73 0.72
N ALA A 187 -14.61 -3.80 0.07
CA ALA A 187 -14.06 -3.97 -1.28
C ALA A 187 -13.11 -5.17 -1.38
N ILE A 188 -12.20 -5.33 -0.40
CA ILE A 188 -11.29 -6.49 -0.34
C ILE A 188 -12.08 -7.81 -0.27
N GLN A 189 -13.09 -7.89 0.60
CA GLN A 189 -13.90 -9.10 0.74
C GLN A 189 -14.74 -9.40 -0.51
N ILE A 190 -15.29 -8.38 -1.16
CA ILE A 190 -15.99 -8.53 -2.44
C ILE A 190 -15.04 -9.10 -3.48
N PHE A 191 -13.83 -8.55 -3.58
CA PHE A 191 -12.81 -9.03 -4.51
C PHE A 191 -12.44 -10.50 -4.26
N ASP A 192 -12.20 -10.91 -3.02
CA ASP A 192 -11.90 -12.31 -2.68
C ASP A 192 -13.03 -13.25 -3.10
N ILE A 193 -14.28 -12.87 -2.86
CA ILE A 193 -15.47 -13.63 -3.26
C ILE A 193 -15.59 -13.66 -4.79
N TYR A 194 -15.36 -12.54 -5.46
CA TYR A 194 -15.41 -12.40 -6.91
C TYR A 194 -14.38 -13.31 -7.58
N ILE A 195 -13.11 -13.28 -7.14
CA ILE A 195 -12.04 -14.13 -7.68
C ILE A 195 -12.36 -15.61 -7.46
N LYS A 196 -12.88 -15.97 -6.29
CA LYS A 196 -13.24 -17.36 -5.96
C LYS A 196 -14.40 -17.90 -6.81
N ASN A 197 -15.36 -17.06 -7.15
CA ASN A 197 -16.59 -17.46 -7.83
C ASN A 197 -16.59 -17.19 -9.35
N THR A 198 -15.50 -16.64 -9.91
CA THR A 198 -15.40 -16.33 -11.34
C THR A 198 -14.13 -16.91 -11.95
N THR A 199 -14.16 -17.17 -13.26
CA THR A 199 -12.97 -17.58 -14.02
C THR A 199 -12.21 -16.36 -14.55
N LYS A 200 -10.95 -16.54 -14.94
CA LYS A 200 -10.15 -15.45 -15.53
C LYS A 200 -10.84 -14.86 -16.78
N ASP A 201 -11.31 -15.72 -17.68
CA ASP A 201 -12.02 -15.32 -18.91
C ASP A 201 -13.29 -14.51 -18.63
N PHE A 202 -14.00 -14.82 -17.53
CA PHE A 202 -15.15 -14.03 -17.11
C PHE A 202 -14.74 -12.61 -16.72
N ARG A 203 -13.66 -12.47 -15.94
CA ARG A 203 -13.16 -11.18 -15.44
C ARG A 203 -12.60 -10.27 -16.52
N GLU A 204 -12.05 -10.85 -17.58
CA GLU A 204 -11.58 -10.07 -18.74
C GLU A 204 -12.74 -9.43 -19.52
N LYS A 205 -13.94 -10.02 -19.43
CA LYS A 205 -15.13 -9.58 -20.18
C LYS A 205 -16.16 -8.85 -19.33
N ASN A 206 -16.07 -8.98 -18.00
CA ASN A 206 -17.08 -8.47 -17.08
C ASN A 206 -16.48 -7.59 -16.01
N ASP A 207 -16.96 -6.36 -15.98
CA ASP A 207 -16.66 -5.37 -14.96
C ASP A 207 -17.14 -5.81 -13.57
N ILE A 208 -16.30 -5.62 -12.54
CA ILE A 208 -16.62 -6.06 -11.17
C ILE A 208 -17.81 -5.28 -10.58
N LEU A 209 -17.99 -4.00 -10.91
CA LEU A 209 -19.14 -3.22 -10.44
C LEU A 209 -20.44 -3.75 -11.07
N LYS A 210 -20.40 -4.09 -12.37
CA LYS A 210 -21.56 -4.74 -13.04
C LYS A 210 -21.89 -6.09 -12.41
N TRP A 211 -20.87 -6.89 -12.07
CA TRP A 211 -21.09 -8.15 -11.39
C TRP A 211 -21.77 -7.92 -10.02
N VAL A 212 -21.29 -6.95 -9.23
CA VAL A 212 -21.89 -6.60 -7.94
C VAL A 212 -23.33 -6.11 -8.11
N SER A 213 -23.60 -5.19 -9.05
CA SER A 213 -24.93 -4.58 -9.24
C SER A 213 -26.02 -5.57 -9.65
N ASN A 214 -25.63 -6.70 -10.26
CA ASN A 214 -26.57 -7.75 -10.65
C ASN A 214 -26.97 -8.67 -9.49
N GLN A 215 -26.35 -8.50 -8.31
CA GLN A 215 -26.64 -9.29 -7.12
C GLN A 215 -27.69 -8.59 -6.25
N THR A 216 -28.67 -9.34 -5.74
CA THR A 216 -29.53 -8.89 -4.62
C THR A 216 -28.90 -9.20 -3.27
N HIS A 217 -27.91 -10.10 -3.26
CA HIS A 217 -27.15 -10.56 -2.11
C HIS A 217 -25.85 -11.21 -2.58
N ILE A 218 -24.73 -10.91 -1.94
CA ILE A 218 -23.46 -11.58 -2.19
C ILE A 218 -23.27 -12.68 -1.15
N ALA A 219 -23.38 -13.94 -1.58
CA ALA A 219 -23.15 -15.11 -0.73
C ALA A 219 -21.70 -15.14 -0.21
N GLY A 220 -21.53 -15.49 1.08
CA GLY A 220 -20.23 -15.50 1.75
C GLY A 220 -19.79 -14.15 2.32
N LEU A 221 -20.46 -13.05 1.98
CA LEU A 221 -20.22 -11.74 2.57
C LEU A 221 -21.07 -11.57 3.85
N LYS A 222 -20.50 -10.99 4.92
CA LYS A 222 -21.21 -10.81 6.20
C LYS A 222 -22.55 -10.07 5.99
N PRO A 223 -23.63 -10.43 6.72
CA PRO A 223 -24.95 -9.81 6.55
C PRO A 223 -24.94 -8.28 6.69
N ILE A 224 -24.11 -7.74 7.59
CA ILE A 224 -23.97 -6.31 7.78
C ILE A 224 -23.40 -5.59 6.55
N TYR A 225 -22.49 -6.22 5.80
CA TYR A 225 -21.93 -5.65 4.59
C TYR A 225 -22.93 -5.69 3.44
N ASN A 226 -23.71 -6.76 3.30
CA ASN A 226 -24.82 -6.81 2.35
C ASN A 226 -25.86 -5.69 2.61
N ARG A 227 -26.21 -5.44 3.89
CA ARG A 227 -27.08 -4.31 4.26
C ARG A 227 -26.45 -2.97 3.90
N TYR A 228 -25.16 -2.79 4.16
CA TYR A 228 -24.42 -1.60 3.78
C TYR A 228 -24.44 -1.36 2.27
N LEU A 229 -24.16 -2.38 1.45
CA LEU A 229 -24.13 -2.27 -0.01
C LEU A 229 -25.51 -1.92 -0.61
N LYS A 230 -26.59 -2.46 -0.03
CA LYS A 230 -27.97 -2.04 -0.37
C LYS A 230 -28.22 -0.58 -0.03
N ARG A 231 -27.77 -0.13 1.15
CA ARG A 231 -27.93 1.26 1.60
C ARG A 231 -27.24 2.25 0.66
N ILE A 232 -26.07 1.89 0.12
CA ILE A 232 -25.35 2.72 -0.86
C ILE A 232 -25.79 2.45 -2.32
N LYS A 233 -26.87 1.69 -2.54
CA LYS A 233 -27.46 1.39 -3.86
C LYS A 233 -26.50 0.73 -4.85
N VAL A 234 -25.55 -0.04 -4.33
CA VAL A 234 -24.59 -0.82 -5.14
C VAL A 234 -25.13 -2.23 -5.44
N LEU A 235 -25.97 -2.78 -4.57
CA LEU A 235 -26.75 -4.00 -4.84
C LEU A 235 -28.16 -3.65 -5.32
N LYS A 236 -28.78 -4.59 -6.04
CA LYS A 236 -30.18 -4.53 -6.45
C LYS A 236 -31.14 -4.72 -5.26
#